data_AF-A0A1W0A7E5-F1
#
_entry.id   AF-A0A1W0A7E5-F1
#
_cell.length_a   1.000
_cell.length_b   1.000
_cell.length_c   1.000
_cell.angle_alpha   90.00
_cell.angle_beta   90.00
_cell.angle_gamma   90.00
#
_symmetry.space_group_name_H-M   'P 1'
#
loop_
_entity.id
_entity.type
_entity.pdbx_description
1 polymer ?
#
loop_
_entity_poly.entity_id
_entity_poly.type
_entity_poly.pdbx_seq_one_letter_code
_entity_poly.pdbx_strand_id
1 'polypeptide(L)'
;MGINLRLRNRLMVIPNTPFVDCDVHWTKHKTQVVFPLYCTSAGIATGLLGIGGCMVKGPVMLENGILPQVQTSSASFMILFTSSATTLQFASTGMFPVMPFGTFVLVSVVVFLAKRLLVCILVFTIGLSAMCMGYIGFQTTKHDIEKGIDLGFSNICGLKNF
;
A
#
# COMPACT_ATOMS: atom_id res chain seq x y z
N MET A 1 1.53 -14.05 -14.01
CA MET A 1 2.15 -12.75 -14.39
C MET A 1 3.47 -12.43 -13.66
N GLY A 2 3.68 -12.87 -12.40
CA GLY A 2 4.90 -12.57 -11.64
C GLY A 2 6.21 -13.25 -12.10
N ILE A 3 6.13 -14.39 -12.81
CA ILE A 3 7.31 -15.11 -13.32
C ILE A 3 8.02 -14.32 -14.43
N ASN A 4 7.28 -13.73 -15.38
CA ASN A 4 7.85 -12.89 -16.43
C ASN A 4 8.52 -11.62 -15.88
N LEU A 5 7.97 -11.04 -14.82
CA LEU A 5 8.57 -9.90 -14.12
C LEU A 5 9.82 -10.29 -13.33
N ARG A 6 9.82 -11.46 -12.66
CA ARG A 6 11.03 -12.01 -12.01
C ARG A 6 12.11 -12.38 -13.01
N LEU A 7 11.76 -12.94 -14.17
CA LEU A 7 12.68 -13.28 -15.25
C LEU A 7 13.25 -12.03 -15.90
N ARG A 8 12.44 -11.01 -16.21
CA ARG A 8 12.95 -9.71 -16.68
C ARG A 8 13.88 -9.06 -15.67
N ASN A 9 13.49 -9.01 -14.39
CA ASN A 9 14.34 -8.43 -13.34
C ASN A 9 15.66 -9.20 -13.16
N ARG A 10 15.63 -10.55 -13.24
CA ARG A 10 16.84 -11.39 -13.24
C ARG A 10 17.70 -11.14 -14.49
N LEU A 11 17.09 -11.07 -15.67
CA LEU A 11 17.77 -10.85 -16.95
C LEU A 11 18.35 -9.43 -17.08
N MET A 12 17.86 -8.44 -16.33
CA MET A 12 18.42 -7.09 -16.28
C MET A 12 19.55 -6.95 -15.24
N VAL A 13 19.49 -7.70 -14.13
CA VAL A 13 20.52 -7.68 -13.06
C VAL A 13 21.81 -8.43 -13.44
N ILE A 14 21.71 -9.50 -14.26
CA ILE A 14 22.86 -10.33 -14.64
C ILE A 14 23.84 -9.63 -15.62
N PRO A 15 23.38 -8.90 -16.66
CA PRO A 15 24.26 -8.27 -17.64
C PRO A 15 24.68 -6.82 -17.33
N ASN A 16 24.31 -6.25 -16.16
CA ASN A 16 24.64 -4.85 -15.82
C ASN A 16 24.20 -3.84 -16.91
N THR A 17 23.16 -4.17 -17.67
CA THR A 17 22.59 -3.27 -18.69
C THR A 17 21.95 -2.06 -18.01
N PRO A 18 22.07 -0.84 -18.56
CA PRO A 18 21.49 0.33 -17.94
C PRO A 18 19.98 0.15 -17.84
N PHE A 19 19.49 0.05 -16.61
CA PHE A 19 18.06 0.10 -16.32
C PHE A 19 17.52 1.41 -16.89
N VAL A 20 16.35 1.37 -17.52
CA VAL A 20 15.64 2.60 -17.92
C VAL A 20 15.47 3.47 -16.66
N ASP A 21 15.73 4.76 -16.80
CA ASP A 21 15.56 5.79 -15.76
C ASP A 21 14.08 5.92 -15.36
N CYS A 22 13.53 4.92 -14.66
CA CYS A 22 12.19 4.83 -14.04
C CYS A 22 11.87 3.42 -13.49
N ASP A 23 12.78 2.44 -13.55
CA ASP A 23 12.51 1.09 -13.03
C ASP A 23 12.93 0.91 -11.56
N VAL A 24 12.00 0.39 -10.76
CA VAL A 24 12.20 0.15 -9.31
C VAL A 24 13.11 -1.06 -9.09
N HIS A 25 14.25 -0.85 -8.43
CA HIS A 25 15.19 -1.91 -8.07
C HIS A 25 14.72 -2.70 -6.83
N TRP A 26 13.81 -3.67 -7.03
CA TRP A 26 13.32 -4.52 -5.95
C TRP A 26 14.33 -5.62 -5.57
N THR A 27 15.23 -5.32 -4.63
CA THR A 27 16.09 -6.35 -4.00
C THR A 27 15.39 -6.99 -2.81
N LYS A 28 15.45 -8.33 -2.66
CA LYS A 28 14.79 -9.06 -1.56
C LYS A 28 15.10 -8.48 -0.17
N HIS A 29 16.35 -8.08 0.07
CA HIS A 29 16.79 -7.51 1.34
C HIS A 29 16.20 -6.12 1.61
N LYS A 30 16.13 -5.25 0.58
CA LYS A 30 15.56 -3.90 0.71
C LYS A 30 14.04 -3.95 0.92
N THR A 31 13.32 -4.78 0.17
CA THR A 31 11.84 -4.84 0.25
C THR A 31 11.33 -5.49 1.54
N GLN A 32 12.00 -6.56 2.01
CA GLN A 32 11.46 -7.37 3.12
C GLN A 32 11.90 -6.89 4.50
N VAL A 33 13.05 -6.20 4.61
CA VAL A 33 13.61 -5.79 5.90
C VAL A 33 13.69 -4.28 6.02
N VAL A 34 14.32 -3.61 5.05
CA VAL A 34 14.57 -2.16 5.14
C VAL A 34 13.26 -1.36 5.02
N PHE A 35 12.42 -1.69 4.05
CA PHE A 35 11.15 -0.98 3.80
C PHE A 35 10.15 -1.03 4.97
N PRO A 36 9.81 -2.19 5.56
CA PRO A 36 8.91 -2.23 6.70
C PRO A 36 9.48 -1.52 7.93
N LEU A 37 10.78 -1.65 8.20
CA LEU A 37 11.42 -1.00 9.35
C LEU A 37 11.42 0.54 9.22
N TYR A 38 11.62 1.05 8.00
CA TYR A 38 11.47 2.48 7.68
C TYR A 38 10.01 2.94 7.82
N CYS A 39 9.04 2.16 7.33
CA CYS A 39 7.62 2.48 7.47
C CYS A 39 7.15 2.50 8.92
N THR A 40 7.58 1.54 9.75
CA THR A 40 7.20 1.48 11.16
C THR A 40 7.80 2.64 11.95
N SER A 41 9.09 2.93 11.75
CA SER A 41 9.75 4.08 12.40
C SER A 41 9.15 5.41 11.94
N ALA A 42 8.93 5.59 10.63
CA ALA A 42 8.27 6.76 10.09
C ALA A 42 6.84 6.91 10.60
N GLY A 43 6.09 5.81 10.75
CA GLY A 43 4.74 5.82 11.31
C GLY A 43 4.69 6.26 12.77
N ILE A 44 5.62 5.75 13.59
CA ILE A 44 5.75 6.16 14.99
C ILE A 44 6.14 7.64 15.08
N ALA A 45 7.13 8.09 14.30
CA ALA A 45 7.56 9.48 14.29
C ALA A 45 6.46 10.43 13.77
N THR A 46 5.75 10.05 12.71
CA THR A 46 4.59 10.76 12.16
C THR A 46 3.48 10.91 13.20
N GLY A 47 3.18 9.84 13.94
CA GLY A 47 2.15 9.87 14.99
C GLY A 47 2.50 10.75 16.17
N LEU A 48 3.79 10.81 16.55
CA LEU A 48 4.28 11.63 17.67
C LEU A 48 4.45 13.11 17.29
N LEU A 49 4.94 13.40 16.09
CA LEU A 49 5.23 14.76 15.62
C LEU A 49 4.03 15.42 14.93
N GLY A 50 2.99 14.64 14.56
CA GLY A 50 1.83 15.14 13.82
C GLY A 50 2.12 15.49 12.35
N ILE A 51 3.32 15.15 11.84
CA ILE A 51 3.72 15.41 10.45
C ILE A 51 3.11 14.32 9.56
N GLY A 52 2.14 14.67 8.72
CA GLY A 52 1.44 13.70 7.87
C GLY A 52 2.38 12.80 7.06
N GLY A 53 2.21 11.48 7.18
CA GLY A 53 3.11 10.47 6.57
C GLY A 53 3.20 10.50 5.03
N CYS A 54 2.33 11.27 4.37
CA CYS A 54 2.43 11.57 2.95
C CYS A 54 3.70 12.36 2.59
N MET A 55 4.21 13.21 3.48
CA MET A 55 5.45 13.96 3.28
C MET A 55 6.68 13.05 3.20
N VAL A 56 6.66 11.90 3.88
CA VAL A 56 7.75 10.90 3.83
C VAL A 56 7.58 9.99 2.62
N LYS A 57 6.34 9.58 2.33
CA LYS A 57 6.04 8.63 1.25
C LYS A 57 6.23 9.23 -0.16
N GLY A 58 6.10 10.55 -0.32
CA GLY A 58 6.36 11.27 -1.57
C GLY A 58 7.79 11.14 -2.10
N PRO A 59 8.81 11.67 -1.39
CA PRO A 59 10.21 11.62 -1.83
C PRO A 59 10.71 10.18 -1.97
N VAL A 60 10.33 9.28 -1.06
CA VAL A 60 10.69 7.85 -1.15
C VAL A 60 10.14 7.20 -2.41
N MET A 61 8.92 7.52 -2.86
CA MET A 61 8.39 6.97 -4.11
C MET A 61 9.12 7.54 -5.35
N LEU A 62 9.54 8.81 -5.29
CA LEU A 62 10.33 9.44 -6.35
C LEU A 62 11.75 8.86 -6.45
N GLU A 63 12.43 8.65 -5.32
CA GLU A 63 13.75 8.03 -5.24
C GLU A 63 13.75 6.56 -5.71
N ASN A 64 12.61 5.88 -5.58
CA ASN A 64 12.44 4.53 -6.10
C ASN A 64 12.06 4.50 -7.59
N GLY A 65 11.93 5.64 -8.27
CA GLY A 65 11.64 5.73 -9.71
C GLY A 65 10.17 5.55 -10.08
N ILE A 66 9.23 5.63 -9.13
CA ILE A 66 7.80 5.42 -9.40
C ILE A 66 7.21 6.63 -10.14
N LEU A 67 6.36 6.39 -11.14
CA LEU A 67 5.70 7.46 -11.89
C LEU A 67 4.96 8.43 -10.94
N PRO A 68 5.19 9.76 -11.09
CA PRO A 68 4.59 10.77 -10.22
C PRO A 68 3.06 10.79 -10.28
N GLN A 69 2.47 10.33 -11.38
CA GLN A 69 1.02 10.25 -11.56
C GLN A 69 0.35 9.25 -10.60
N VAL A 70 0.98 8.10 -10.35
CA VAL A 70 0.47 7.07 -9.42
C VAL A 70 0.68 7.52 -7.97
N GLN A 71 1.81 8.19 -7.71
CA GLN A 71 2.13 8.77 -6.41
C GLN A 71 1.14 9.86 -6.00
N THR A 72 0.82 10.77 -6.93
CA THR A 72 -0.10 11.89 -6.69
C THR A 72 -1.51 11.37 -6.42
N SER A 73 -1.98 10.41 -7.21
CA SER A 73 -3.30 9.78 -7.00
C SER A 73 -3.41 9.14 -5.60
N SER A 74 -2.37 8.40 -5.21
CA SER A 74 -2.31 7.75 -3.89
C SER A 74 -2.25 8.76 -2.74
N ALA A 75 -1.53 9.87 -2.91
CA ALA A 75 -1.41 10.92 -1.90
C ALA A 75 -2.75 11.64 -1.68
N SER A 76 -3.47 11.99 -2.76
CA SER A 76 -4.79 12.62 -2.66
C SER A 76 -5.81 11.75 -1.94
N PHE A 77 -5.84 10.43 -2.23
CA PHE A 77 -6.69 9.49 -1.51
C PHE A 77 -6.36 9.43 -0.01
N MET A 78 -5.07 9.39 0.33
CA MET A 78 -4.63 9.36 1.72
C MET A 78 -5.03 10.64 2.46
N ILE A 79 -4.89 11.82 1.84
CA ILE A 79 -5.27 13.11 2.43
C ILE A 79 -6.77 13.19 2.68
N LEU A 80 -7.60 12.79 1.71
CA LEU A 80 -9.06 12.79 1.85
C LEU A 80 -9.52 11.83 2.96
N PHE A 81 -8.90 10.66 3.04
CA PHE A 81 -9.18 9.68 4.08
C PHE A 81 -8.80 10.20 5.47
N THR A 82 -7.58 10.72 5.64
CA THR A 82 -7.11 11.27 6.91
C THR A 82 -7.95 12.46 7.35
N SER A 83 -8.26 13.40 6.46
CA SER A 83 -9.09 14.58 6.78
C SER A 83 -10.50 14.17 7.25
N SER A 84 -11.08 13.17 6.59
CA SER A 84 -12.39 12.62 6.97
C SER A 84 -12.35 11.93 8.32
N ALA A 85 -11.30 11.16 8.60
CA ALA A 85 -11.09 10.49 9.89
C ALA A 85 -10.88 11.48 11.04
N THR A 86 -10.06 12.51 10.82
CA THR A 86 -9.75 13.54 11.81
C THR A 86 -10.97 14.39 12.14
N THR A 87 -11.74 14.83 11.14
CA THR A 87 -13.00 15.55 11.34
C THR A 87 -13.95 14.77 12.24
N LEU A 88 -13.99 13.45 12.08
CA LEU A 88 -14.83 12.58 12.88
C LEU A 88 -14.32 12.38 14.31
N GLN A 89 -12.99 12.33 14.51
CA GLN A 89 -12.43 12.33 15.86
C GLN A 89 -12.83 13.61 16.61
N PHE A 90 -12.75 14.76 15.95
CA PHE A 90 -13.18 16.03 16.54
C PHE A 90 -14.70 16.09 16.79
N ALA A 91 -15.50 15.56 15.86
CA ALA A 91 -16.95 15.46 16.04
C ALA A 91 -17.33 14.54 17.22
N SER A 92 -16.66 13.39 17.36
CA SER A 92 -16.91 12.44 18.45
C SER A 92 -16.42 12.94 19.81
N THR A 93 -15.44 13.85 19.83
CA THR A 93 -14.92 14.47 21.07
C THR A 93 -15.78 15.66 21.53
N GLY A 94 -16.82 16.04 20.77
CA GLY A 94 -17.79 17.04 21.20
C GLY A 94 -17.26 18.47 21.28
N MET A 95 -16.16 18.80 20.60
CA MET A 95 -15.47 20.10 20.69
C MET A 95 -16.13 21.24 19.90
N PHE A 96 -17.39 21.10 19.45
CA PHE A 96 -18.11 22.19 18.80
C PHE A 96 -18.88 23.03 19.82
N PRO A 97 -18.49 24.30 20.05
CA PRO A 97 -19.29 25.21 20.84
C PRO A 97 -20.56 25.60 20.06
N VAL A 98 -21.71 25.47 20.73
CA VAL A 98 -22.95 26.22 20.49
C VAL A 98 -23.57 26.16 19.08
N MET A 99 -24.19 25.04 18.74
CA MET A 99 -25.31 25.02 17.78
C MET A 99 -26.51 24.31 18.43
N PRO A 100 -27.75 24.73 18.13
CA PRO A 100 -28.93 24.14 18.75
C PRO A 100 -28.92 22.62 18.55
N PHE A 101 -29.17 21.87 19.63
CA PHE A 101 -29.08 20.41 19.68
C PHE A 101 -29.76 19.69 18.50
N GLY A 102 -30.84 20.27 17.94
CA GLY A 102 -31.57 19.71 16.81
C GLY A 102 -30.78 19.64 15.49
N THR A 103 -29.97 20.64 15.15
CA THR A 103 -29.15 20.60 13.92
C THR A 103 -27.91 19.73 14.10
N PHE A 104 -27.40 19.62 15.33
CA PHE A 104 -26.23 18.81 15.63
C PHE A 104 -26.48 17.31 15.38
N VAL A 105 -27.65 16.80 15.80
CA VAL A 105 -28.04 15.40 15.57
C VAL A 105 -28.20 15.10 14.08
N LEU A 106 -28.81 16.01 13.33
CA LEU A 106 -29.05 15.83 11.89
C LEU A 106 -27.73 15.85 11.10
N VAL A 107 -26.84 16.79 11.40
CA VAL A 107 -25.50 16.89 10.78
C VAL A 107 -24.65 15.67 11.15
N SER A 108 -24.65 15.24 12.40
CA SER A 108 -23.86 14.06 12.82
C SER A 108 -24.38 12.76 12.22
N VAL A 109 -25.70 12.58 12.07
CA VAL A 109 -26.28 11.45 11.33
C VAL A 109 -25.90 11.47 9.85
N VAL A 110 -26.00 12.63 9.18
CA VAL A 110 -25.61 12.77 7.76
C VAL A 110 -24.12 12.49 7.56
N VAL A 111 -23.26 13.03 8.43
CA VAL A 111 -21.81 12.79 8.41
C VAL A 111 -21.50 11.32 8.70
N PHE A 112 -22.21 10.67 9.62
CA PHE A 112 -22.05 9.25 9.91
C PHE A 112 -22.47 8.36 8.72
N LEU A 113 -23.57 8.70 8.06
CA LEU A 113 -24.05 8.00 6.87
C LEU A 113 -23.07 8.16 5.71
N ALA A 114 -22.61 9.38 5.44
CA ALA A 114 -21.60 9.67 4.43
C ALA A 114 -20.28 8.95 4.73
N LYS A 115 -19.87 8.88 5.99
CA LYS A 115 -18.69 8.16 6.44
C LYS A 115 -18.81 6.65 6.23
N ARG A 116 -19.95 6.05 6.58
CA ARG A 116 -20.19 4.62 6.37
C ARG A 116 -20.12 4.27 4.88
N LEU A 117 -20.71 5.11 4.02
CA LEU A 117 -20.64 4.97 2.57
C LEU A 117 -19.20 5.11 2.04
N LEU A 118 -18.47 6.17 2.44
CA LEU A 118 -17.13 6.46 1.95
C LEU A 118 -16.12 5.39 2.39
N VAL A 119 -16.15 4.97 3.66
CA VAL A 119 -15.31 3.88 4.16
C VAL A 119 -15.67 2.55 3.51
N CYS A 120 -16.97 2.25 3.30
CA CYS A 120 -17.37 1.06 2.56
C CYS A 120 -16.83 1.05 1.13
N ILE A 121 -16.90 2.16 0.39
CA ILE A 121 -16.38 2.24 -0.98
C ILE A 121 -14.85 2.08 -1.00
N LEU A 122 -14.12 2.69 -0.06
CA LEU A 122 -12.67 2.55 0.01
C LEU A 122 -12.24 1.12 0.37
N VAL A 123 -12.87 0.50 1.36
CA VAL A 123 -12.56 -0.90 1.72
C VAL A 123 -12.97 -1.85 0.60
N PHE A 124 -14.10 -1.59 -0.07
CA PHE A 124 -14.55 -2.38 -1.20
C PHE A 124 -13.57 -2.28 -2.39
N THR A 125 -13.09 -1.09 -2.73
CA THR A 125 -12.12 -0.90 -3.84
C THR A 125 -10.76 -1.54 -3.56
N ILE A 126 -10.25 -1.42 -2.32
CA ILE A 126 -8.99 -2.08 -1.90
C ILE A 126 -9.19 -3.61 -1.88
N GLY A 127 -10.33 -4.07 -1.36
CA GLY A 127 -10.71 -5.48 -1.30
C GLY A 127 -10.84 -6.11 -2.69
N LEU A 128 -11.56 -5.47 -3.62
CA LEU A 128 -11.68 -5.90 -5.02
C LEU A 128 -10.31 -5.97 -5.69
N SER A 129 -9.46 -4.97 -5.49
CA SER A 129 -8.12 -4.94 -6.07
C SER A 129 -7.24 -6.09 -5.55
N ALA A 130 -7.28 -6.35 -4.25
CA ALA A 130 -6.56 -7.46 -3.62
C ALA A 130 -7.09 -8.82 -4.09
N MET A 131 -8.42 -8.96 -4.20
CA MET A 131 -9.07 -10.18 -4.65
C MET A 131 -8.72 -10.48 -6.12
N CYS A 132 -8.75 -9.49 -7.01
CA CYS A 132 -8.34 -9.65 -8.40
C CYS A 132 -6.86 -10.08 -8.52
N MET A 133 -5.96 -9.42 -7.79
CA MET A 133 -4.54 -9.78 -7.77
C MET A 133 -4.32 -11.21 -7.23
N GLY A 134 -5.03 -11.59 -6.16
CA GLY A 134 -4.99 -12.94 -5.61
C GLY A 134 -5.52 -14.00 -6.58
N TYR A 135 -6.63 -13.71 -7.27
CA TYR A 135 -7.23 -14.62 -8.25
C TYR A 135 -6.31 -14.86 -9.45
N ILE A 136 -5.73 -13.80 -10.02
CA ILE A 136 -4.76 -13.90 -11.12
C ILE A 136 -3.52 -14.70 -10.67
N GLY A 137 -3.06 -14.47 -9.43
CA GLY A 137 -1.96 -15.21 -8.82
C GLY A 137 -2.26 -16.71 -8.75
N PHE A 138 -3.41 -17.08 -8.20
CA PHE A 138 -3.84 -18.46 -8.05
C PHE A 138 -3.96 -19.20 -9.39
N GLN A 139 -4.58 -18.56 -10.38
CA GLN A 139 -4.70 -19.10 -11.73
C GLN A 139 -3.32 -19.35 -12.36
N THR A 140 -2.37 -18.42 -12.17
CA THR A 140 -1.00 -18.60 -12.66
C THR A 140 -0.33 -19.79 -11.96
N THR A 141 -0.48 -19.93 -10.64
CA THR A 141 0.14 -21.02 -9.86
C THR A 141 -0.35 -22.40 -10.27
N LYS A 142 -1.66 -22.57 -10.50
CA LYS A 142 -2.23 -23.84 -10.98
C LYS A 142 -1.63 -24.26 -12.32
N HIS A 143 -1.55 -23.33 -13.26
CA HIS A 143 -0.99 -23.56 -14.60
C HIS A 143 0.51 -23.86 -14.56
N ASP A 144 1.24 -23.24 -13.64
CA ASP A 144 2.67 -23.47 -13.46
C ASP A 144 2.96 -24.86 -12.83
N ILE A 145 2.11 -25.33 -11.91
CA ILE A 145 2.23 -26.68 -11.30
C ILE A 145 2.04 -27.78 -12.35
N GLU A 146 1.06 -27.62 -13.24
CA GLU A 146 0.73 -28.62 -14.26
C GLU A 146 1.83 -28.76 -15.33
N LYS A 147 2.63 -27.71 -15.53
CA LYS A 147 3.81 -27.71 -16.42
C LYS A 147 5.10 -28.20 -15.76
N GLY A 148 5.05 -28.59 -14.47
CA GLY A 148 6.21 -29.13 -13.75
C GLY A 148 7.36 -28.14 -13.58
N ILE A 149 7.10 -26.83 -13.63
CA ILE A 149 8.13 -25.81 -13.40
C ILE A 149 8.32 -25.61 -11.89
N ASP A 150 9.54 -25.85 -11.42
CA ASP A 150 9.94 -25.62 -10.03
C ASP A 150 9.62 -24.19 -9.60
N LEU A 151 8.62 -24.04 -8.72
CA LEU A 151 8.16 -22.76 -8.14
C LEU A 151 9.20 -22.13 -7.17
N GLY A 152 10.41 -22.69 -7.11
CA GLY A 152 11.51 -22.22 -6.27
C GLY A 152 11.40 -22.67 -4.80
N PHE A 153 10.56 -23.66 -4.50
CA PHE A 153 10.69 -24.44 -3.27
C PHE A 153 11.91 -25.35 -3.42
N SER A 154 13.11 -24.79 -3.23
CA SER A 154 14.31 -25.62 -3.07
C SER A 154 14.06 -26.58 -1.91
N ASN A 155 14.27 -27.87 -2.16
CA ASN A 155 14.15 -28.92 -1.17
C ASN A 155 14.89 -28.53 0.12
N ILE A 156 14.15 -28.46 1.22
CA ILE A 156 14.67 -28.38 2.59
C ILE A 156 15.66 -29.50 2.93
N CYS A 157 15.73 -30.56 2.11
CA CYS A 157 16.75 -31.61 2.18
C CYS A 157 18.17 -31.17 1.76
N GLY A 158 18.39 -29.95 1.25
CA GLY A 158 19.72 -29.41 0.99
C GLY A 158 20.36 -28.65 2.17
N LEU A 159 19.58 -28.33 3.22
CA LEU A 159 20.05 -27.52 4.36
C LEU A 159 20.64 -28.39 5.49
N LYS A 160 21.39 -29.42 5.10
CA LYS A 160 22.19 -30.25 5.99
C LYS A 160 23.43 -30.72 5.25
N ASN A 161 24.36 -29.79 4.96
CA ASN A 161 25.81 -30.01 4.80
C ASN A 161 26.56 -28.76 4.27
N PHE A 162 26.50 -27.64 5.01
CA PHE A 162 27.67 -26.77 5.19
C PHE A 162 27.49 -25.91 6.45
#